data_AF-G3XPZ5-F1
#
_entry.id   AF-G3XPZ5-F1
#
_cell.length_a   1.000
_cell.length_b   1.000
_cell.length_c   1.000
_cell.angle_alpha   90.00
_cell.angle_beta   90.00
_cell.angle_gamma   90.00
#
_symmetry.space_group_name_H-M   'P 1'
#
loop_
_entity.id
_entity.type
_entity.pdbx_description
1 polymer ?
#
loop_
_entity_poly.entity_id
_entity_poly.type
_entity_poly.pdbx_seq_one_letter_code
_entity_poly.pdbx_strand_id
1 'polypeptide(L)'
;MTHPPCKKCQKAGLECLQKRPLRWVDGPAFRNRARTSQAHQRDKSNTLNKGKCVCKLFVMFDSQRNPLRQLIPAALANPALTASVMALSARHMANGQQIQCQGQDEDHATRFKAHTDGLMYKQKAICGLIQALNDPISRSRDVLILSAFILIFLDLLESGRDQWKSHLGGIKKLVSGMHTAETSRHLEATIEGTREFIMGQIYLMLDSTMSFDCHNWVTETLRASSTTSTTRNIQSLEHLAQAYKSATLIYGWRVCDRLTGNETPLDDLVKALVVEAETLRRDEALFKCILWPLFIAGLESQEQSQKSHIRNCLESFWFETKCINVINAVTILERFWVDPSNVEDDSSSWVFRMGQLEGDWLLI
;
A
#
# COMPACT_ATOMS: atom_id res chain seq x y z
N MET A 1 -10.64 51.89 -37.43
CA MET A 1 -9.28 51.55 -36.98
C MET A 1 -8.98 50.13 -37.43
N THR A 2 -8.18 49.96 -38.48
CA THR A 2 -7.83 48.67 -39.08
C THR A 2 -6.62 48.06 -38.34
N HIS A 3 -6.79 46.89 -37.73
CA HIS A 3 -5.69 46.18 -37.07
C HIS A 3 -4.73 45.55 -38.12
N PRO A 4 -3.43 45.42 -37.82
CA PRO A 4 -2.46 44.83 -38.75
C PRO A 4 -2.76 43.34 -39.00
N PRO A 5 -2.52 42.83 -40.23
CA PRO A 5 -2.75 41.42 -40.57
C PRO A 5 -1.79 40.50 -39.80
N CYS A 6 -2.25 39.30 -39.42
CA CYS A 6 -1.40 38.34 -38.70
C CYS A 6 -0.17 37.93 -39.55
N LYS A 7 0.97 37.64 -38.90
CA LYS A 7 2.24 37.29 -39.57
C LYS A 7 2.11 36.16 -40.61
N LYS A 8 1.15 35.25 -40.43
CA LYS A 8 0.87 34.15 -41.38
C LYS A 8 0.26 34.63 -42.69
N CYS A 9 -0.73 35.53 -42.65
CA CYS A 9 -1.36 36.08 -43.85
C CYS A 9 -0.40 37.00 -44.60
N GLN A 10 0.41 37.77 -43.87
CA GLN A 10 1.45 38.63 -44.44
C GLN A 10 2.46 37.82 -45.26
N LYS A 11 2.90 36.66 -44.75
CA LYS A 11 3.84 35.78 -45.46
C LYS A 11 3.23 35.10 -46.70
N ALA A 12 1.91 35.01 -46.77
CA ALA A 12 1.18 34.36 -47.87
C ALA A 12 0.61 35.33 -48.91
N GLY A 13 0.72 36.65 -48.70
CA GLY A 13 0.17 37.67 -49.60
C GLY A 13 -1.36 37.74 -49.63
N LEU A 14 -2.03 37.34 -48.54
CA LEU A 14 -3.50 37.23 -48.47
C LEU A 14 -4.10 38.25 -47.50
N GLU A 15 -5.31 38.72 -47.81
CA GLU A 15 -6.09 39.61 -46.95
C GLU A 15 -6.56 38.88 -45.67
N CYS A 16 -6.39 39.51 -44.51
CA CYS A 16 -6.56 38.86 -43.20
C CYS A 16 -7.97 39.12 -42.63
N LEU A 17 -8.92 38.22 -42.92
CA LEU A 17 -10.27 38.27 -42.35
C LEU A 17 -10.28 37.66 -40.93
N GLN A 18 -10.93 38.33 -39.95
CA GLN A 18 -10.90 37.95 -38.53
C GLN A 18 -11.45 36.54 -38.21
N LYS A 19 -12.19 35.92 -39.12
CA LYS A 19 -12.62 34.51 -39.02
C LYS A 19 -12.26 33.79 -40.31
N ARG A 20 -11.45 32.72 -40.20
CA ARG A 20 -11.13 31.86 -41.35
C ARG A 20 -12.43 31.23 -41.90
N PRO A 21 -12.74 31.32 -43.20
CA PRO A 21 -13.81 30.52 -43.77
C PRO A 21 -13.37 29.06 -43.79
N LEU A 22 -14.22 28.16 -43.30
CA LEU A 22 -14.02 26.71 -43.47
C LEU A 22 -14.10 26.39 -44.97
N ARG A 23 -13.12 25.68 -45.51
CA ARG A 23 -13.19 25.05 -46.84
C ARG A 23 -13.11 23.54 -46.68
N TRP A 24 -14.03 22.85 -47.34
CA TRP A 24 -13.96 21.42 -47.60
C TRP A 24 -13.00 21.17 -48.77
N VAL A 25 -12.28 20.04 -48.71
CA VAL A 25 -11.39 19.59 -49.79
C VAL A 25 -11.94 18.26 -50.28
N ASP A 26 -12.17 18.14 -51.58
CA ASP A 26 -12.60 16.88 -52.20
C ASP A 26 -11.41 15.93 -52.34
N GLY A 27 -11.46 14.81 -51.61
CA GLY A 27 -10.52 13.69 -51.69
C GLY A 27 -9.87 13.31 -50.35
N PRO A 28 -9.54 12.02 -50.13
CA PRO A 28 -8.93 11.55 -48.89
C PRO A 28 -7.47 12.01 -48.80
N ALA A 29 -7.18 12.89 -47.84
CA ALA A 29 -5.84 13.35 -47.55
C ALA A 29 -5.03 12.27 -46.80
N PHE A 30 -4.48 11.31 -47.54
CA PHE A 30 -3.41 10.43 -47.02
C PHE A 30 -2.09 11.19 -46.99
N ARG A 31 -1.58 11.48 -45.78
CA ARG A 31 -0.16 11.76 -45.54
C ARG A 31 0.30 11.13 -44.23
N ASN A 32 0.68 9.85 -44.29
CA ASN A 32 2.03 9.40 -43.94
C ASN A 32 2.18 7.88 -44.07
N ARG A 33 3.34 7.49 -44.60
CA ARG A 33 3.92 6.14 -44.70
C ARG A 33 3.67 5.28 -43.46
N ALA A 34 3.42 3.99 -43.68
CA ALA A 34 3.31 2.96 -42.66
C ALA A 34 4.45 3.04 -41.63
N ARG A 35 4.09 3.30 -40.36
CA ARG A 35 4.97 3.22 -39.18
C ARG A 35 4.52 2.02 -38.35
N THR A 36 4.94 0.82 -38.73
CA THR A 36 4.66 -0.41 -37.96
C THR A 36 5.77 -0.79 -36.97
N SER A 37 6.82 0.02 -36.80
CA SER A 37 7.94 -0.30 -35.88
C SER A 37 8.13 0.66 -34.69
N GLN A 38 7.78 1.94 -34.82
CA GLN A 38 8.05 2.93 -33.78
C GLN A 38 6.98 3.06 -32.68
N ALA A 39 5.72 2.72 -32.95
CA ALA A 39 4.66 2.72 -31.93
C ALA A 39 4.90 1.59 -30.89
N HIS A 40 5.29 0.40 -31.34
CA HIS A 40 5.66 -0.71 -30.46
C HIS A 40 6.90 -0.43 -29.62
N GLN A 41 7.91 0.28 -30.16
CA GLN A 41 9.09 0.67 -29.37
C GLN A 41 8.77 1.77 -28.33
N ARG A 42 7.86 2.71 -28.64
CA ARG A 42 7.44 3.76 -27.70
C ARG A 42 6.60 3.21 -26.56
N ASP A 43 5.69 2.28 -26.84
CA ASP A 43 4.94 1.55 -25.82
C ASP A 43 5.88 0.70 -24.95
N LYS A 44 6.83 -0.05 -25.53
CA LYS A 44 7.81 -0.83 -24.77
C LYS A 44 8.66 0.04 -23.84
N SER A 45 9.12 1.21 -24.31
CA SER A 45 9.92 2.15 -23.51
C SER A 45 9.10 2.80 -22.38
N ASN A 46 7.84 3.16 -22.62
CA ASN A 46 6.95 3.68 -21.59
C ASN A 46 6.59 2.61 -20.55
N THR A 47 6.32 1.37 -20.96
CA THR A 47 6.06 0.24 -20.05
C THR A 47 7.30 -0.08 -19.20
N LEU A 48 8.51 -0.01 -19.77
CA LEU A 48 9.75 -0.26 -19.05
C LEU A 48 10.04 0.80 -17.97
N ASN A 49 9.80 2.09 -18.27
CA ASN A 49 9.98 3.16 -17.29
C ASN A 49 8.88 3.14 -16.20
N LYS A 50 7.63 2.82 -16.56
CA LYS A 50 6.54 2.66 -15.59
C LYS A 50 6.74 1.43 -14.68
N GLY A 51 7.21 0.32 -15.24
CA GLY A 51 7.52 -0.91 -14.47
C GLY A 51 8.60 -0.73 -13.40
N LYS A 52 9.60 0.14 -13.62
CA LYS A 52 10.62 0.48 -12.61
C LYS A 52 10.06 1.18 -11.37
N CYS A 53 8.97 1.95 -11.53
CA CYS A 53 8.30 2.63 -10.42
C CYS A 53 7.44 1.63 -9.62
N VAL A 54 6.73 0.73 -10.30
CA VAL A 54 5.89 -0.31 -9.67
C VAL A 54 6.71 -1.26 -8.79
N CYS A 55 7.90 -1.67 -9.23
CA CYS A 55 8.73 -2.61 -8.45
C CYS A 55 9.09 -2.04 -7.06
N LYS A 56 9.26 -0.72 -6.95
CA LYS A 56 9.65 -0.05 -5.70
C LYS A 56 8.46 0.32 -4.80
N LEU A 57 7.24 0.21 -5.30
CA LEU A 57 6.08 0.84 -4.67
C LEU A 57 5.66 0.20 -3.34
N PHE A 58 5.88 -1.10 -3.19
CA PHE A 58 5.40 -1.88 -2.05
C PHE A 58 6.52 -2.55 -1.25
N VAL A 59 7.75 -2.06 -1.39
CA VAL A 59 8.93 -2.62 -0.73
C VAL A 59 9.64 -1.52 0.04
N MET A 60 10.06 -1.82 1.26
CA MET A 60 10.82 -0.87 2.08
C MET A 60 12.28 -0.79 1.61
N PHE A 61 12.87 -1.93 1.28
CA PHE A 61 14.23 -2.06 0.76
C PHE A 61 14.23 -2.81 -0.58
N ASP A 62 14.37 -2.05 -1.66
CA ASP A 62 14.40 -2.63 -3.02
C ASP A 62 15.74 -3.29 -3.34
N SER A 63 15.70 -4.43 -4.05
CA SER A 63 16.88 -5.18 -4.45
C SER A 63 16.72 -5.78 -5.86
N GLN A 64 17.80 -6.34 -6.41
CA GLN A 64 17.73 -7.06 -7.69
C GLN A 64 16.93 -8.37 -7.59
N ARG A 65 16.72 -8.90 -6.37
CA ARG A 65 15.91 -10.09 -6.12
C ARG A 65 14.42 -9.80 -5.99
N ASN A 66 13.99 -8.54 -6.15
CA ASN A 66 12.60 -8.16 -6.08
C ASN A 66 11.77 -8.93 -7.14
N PRO A 67 10.81 -9.78 -6.73
CA PRO A 67 10.05 -10.64 -7.63
C PRO A 67 9.21 -9.82 -8.62
N LEU A 68 8.85 -8.58 -8.27
CA LEU A 68 8.13 -7.68 -9.18
C LEU A 68 8.95 -7.32 -10.42
N ARG A 69 10.29 -7.46 -10.39
CA ARG A 69 11.15 -7.22 -11.56
C ARG A 69 10.98 -8.29 -12.63
N GLN A 70 10.63 -9.52 -12.26
CA GLN A 70 10.32 -10.59 -13.20
C GLN A 70 8.95 -10.39 -13.88
N LEU A 71 8.08 -9.53 -13.31
CA LEU A 71 6.82 -9.17 -13.94
C LEU A 71 7.00 -8.36 -15.21
N ILE A 72 8.10 -7.61 -15.36
CA ILE A 72 8.28 -6.74 -16.54
C ILE A 72 8.43 -7.57 -17.81
N PRO A 73 9.33 -8.57 -17.89
CA PRO A 73 9.37 -9.50 -19.03
C PRO A 73 8.05 -10.27 -19.22
N ALA A 74 7.44 -10.77 -18.14
CA ALA A 74 6.19 -11.55 -18.22
C ALA A 74 5.01 -10.72 -18.72
N ALA A 75 4.90 -9.45 -18.30
CA ALA A 75 3.88 -8.53 -18.73
C ALA A 75 3.97 -8.30 -20.24
N LEU A 76 5.17 -8.05 -20.77
CA LEU A 76 5.39 -7.83 -22.21
C LEU A 76 4.90 -9.00 -23.08
N ALA A 77 4.80 -10.21 -22.53
CA ALA A 77 4.31 -11.40 -23.22
C ALA A 77 2.79 -11.63 -23.09
N ASN A 78 2.10 -10.97 -22.15
CA ASN A 78 0.67 -11.19 -21.90
C ASN A 78 -0.13 -9.87 -21.80
N PRO A 79 -1.17 -9.69 -22.66
CA PRO A 79 -1.96 -8.46 -22.68
C PRO A 79 -2.70 -8.13 -21.39
N ALA A 80 -3.20 -9.15 -20.65
CA ALA A 80 -3.93 -8.95 -19.40
C ALA A 80 -2.98 -8.48 -18.30
N LEU A 81 -1.82 -9.13 -18.16
CA LEU A 81 -0.81 -8.73 -17.19
C LEU A 81 -0.21 -7.35 -17.49
N THR A 82 0.03 -7.04 -18.77
CA THR A 82 0.41 -5.67 -19.19
C THR A 82 -0.65 -4.67 -18.76
N ALA A 83 -1.92 -4.95 -19.01
CA ALA A 83 -3.01 -4.05 -18.62
C ALA A 83 -3.06 -3.85 -17.09
N SER A 84 -2.88 -4.90 -16.29
CA SER A 84 -2.80 -4.80 -14.83
C SER A 84 -1.65 -3.89 -14.38
N VAL A 85 -0.43 -4.09 -14.92
CA VAL A 85 0.75 -3.28 -14.58
C VAL A 85 0.55 -1.82 -15.01
N MET A 86 -0.05 -1.58 -16.17
CA MET A 86 -0.31 -0.22 -16.66
C MET A 86 -1.40 0.49 -15.85
N ALA A 87 -2.44 -0.23 -15.41
CA ALA A 87 -3.47 0.30 -14.53
C ALA A 87 -2.86 0.76 -13.18
N LEU A 88 -2.07 -0.12 -12.55
CA LEU A 88 -1.36 0.17 -11.32
C LEU A 88 -0.43 1.39 -11.47
N SER A 89 0.36 1.43 -12.56
CA SER A 89 1.28 2.53 -12.84
C SER A 89 0.57 3.87 -13.06
N ALA A 90 -0.54 3.87 -13.81
CA ALA A 90 -1.32 5.06 -14.09
C ALA A 90 -2.01 5.60 -12.82
N ARG A 91 -2.52 4.69 -11.98
CA ARG A 91 -3.09 5.06 -10.67
C ARG A 91 -2.05 5.68 -9.75
N HIS A 92 -0.87 5.06 -9.62
CA HIS A 92 0.22 5.60 -8.82
C HIS A 92 0.61 7.02 -9.26
N MET A 93 0.73 7.24 -10.57
CA MET A 93 1.03 8.56 -11.15
C MET A 93 -0.06 9.59 -10.82
N ALA A 94 -1.34 9.23 -10.95
CA ALA A 94 -2.46 10.10 -10.63
C ALA A 94 -2.48 10.51 -9.14
N ASN A 95 -2.17 9.57 -8.23
CA ASN A 95 -2.10 9.83 -6.79
C ASN A 95 -0.93 10.77 -6.44
N GLY A 96 0.27 10.54 -7.02
CA GLY A 96 1.43 11.41 -6.77
C GLY A 96 1.19 12.86 -7.20
N GLN A 97 0.51 13.07 -8.32
CA GLN A 97 0.13 14.40 -8.81
C GLN A 97 -0.93 15.09 -7.93
N GLN A 98 -1.73 14.34 -7.16
CA GLN A 98 -2.72 14.92 -6.26
C GLN A 98 -2.08 15.63 -5.06
N ILE A 99 -0.92 15.16 -4.58
CA ILE A 99 -0.21 15.73 -3.43
C ILE A 99 0.54 17.01 -3.83
N GLN A 100 1.14 17.05 -5.02
CA GLN A 100 1.91 18.22 -5.50
C GLN A 100 1.05 19.45 -5.83
N CYS A 101 -0.22 19.25 -6.19
CA CYS A 101 -1.14 20.34 -6.54
C CYS A 101 -1.68 21.16 -5.34
N GLN A 102 -1.28 20.86 -4.09
CA GLN A 102 -1.65 21.73 -2.96
C GLN A 102 -0.87 23.07 -2.94
N GLY A 103 0.13 23.25 -3.81
CA GLY A 103 0.98 24.45 -3.83
C GLY A 103 1.06 25.26 -5.14
N GLN A 104 0.72 24.71 -6.32
CA GLN A 104 0.88 25.41 -7.61
C GLN A 104 -0.14 24.95 -8.69
N ASP A 105 -0.56 25.89 -9.54
CA ASP A 105 -1.44 25.75 -10.73
C ASP A 105 -0.79 24.94 -11.88
N GLU A 106 -0.31 23.71 -11.63
CA GLU A 106 0.21 22.83 -12.70
C GLU A 106 -0.76 21.72 -13.15
N ASP A 107 -1.01 21.76 -14.46
CA ASP A 107 -1.46 20.74 -15.42
C ASP A 107 -2.55 19.72 -15.03
N HIS A 108 -3.77 20.24 -14.79
CA HIS A 108 -4.99 19.44 -14.68
C HIS A 108 -5.20 18.41 -15.81
N ALA A 109 -4.72 18.69 -17.04
CA ALA A 109 -4.93 17.84 -18.20
C ALA A 109 -4.13 16.52 -18.09
N THR A 110 -2.90 16.58 -17.59
CA THR A 110 -2.07 15.38 -17.38
C THR A 110 -2.62 14.50 -16.25
N ARG A 111 -3.12 15.10 -15.16
CA ARG A 111 -3.77 14.36 -14.06
C ARG A 111 -5.06 13.66 -14.50
N PHE A 112 -5.93 14.40 -15.20
CA PHE A 112 -7.16 13.86 -15.76
C PHE A 112 -6.88 12.69 -16.72
N LYS A 113 -5.83 12.82 -17.53
CA LYS A 113 -5.38 11.76 -18.42
C LYS A 113 -4.86 10.54 -17.67
N ALA A 114 -4.00 10.70 -16.65
CA ALA A 114 -3.48 9.57 -15.87
C ALA A 114 -4.61 8.78 -15.17
N HIS A 115 -5.60 9.49 -14.63
CA HIS A 115 -6.79 8.86 -14.04
C HIS A 115 -7.62 8.10 -15.08
N THR A 116 -7.88 8.72 -16.23
CA THR A 116 -8.64 8.10 -17.33
C THR A 116 -7.93 6.88 -17.89
N ASP A 117 -6.60 6.96 -18.10
CA ASP A 117 -5.76 5.84 -18.52
C ASP A 117 -5.83 4.70 -17.50
N GLY A 118 -5.79 5.01 -16.19
CA GLY A 118 -5.90 4.02 -15.12
C GLY A 118 -7.20 3.22 -15.18
N LEU A 119 -8.34 3.90 -15.34
CA LEU A 119 -9.65 3.24 -15.48
C LEU A 119 -9.73 2.37 -16.74
N MET A 120 -9.24 2.89 -17.88
CA MET A 120 -9.22 2.15 -19.14
C MET A 120 -8.37 0.86 -19.02
N TYR A 121 -7.18 0.95 -18.43
CA TYR A 121 -6.33 -0.22 -18.25
C TYR A 121 -6.90 -1.19 -17.21
N LYS A 122 -7.57 -0.72 -16.13
CA LYS A 122 -8.27 -1.58 -15.17
C LYS A 122 -9.36 -2.39 -15.88
N GLN A 123 -10.19 -1.74 -16.69
CA GLN A 123 -11.20 -2.41 -17.50
C GLN A 123 -10.56 -3.45 -18.44
N LYS A 124 -9.50 -3.08 -19.15
CA LYS A 124 -8.80 -3.99 -20.07
C LYS A 124 -8.20 -5.21 -19.34
N ALA A 125 -7.65 -5.01 -18.15
CA ALA A 125 -7.11 -6.09 -17.32
C ALA A 125 -8.21 -7.07 -16.89
N ILE A 126 -9.33 -6.56 -16.37
CA ILE A 126 -10.46 -7.38 -15.94
C ILE A 126 -11.08 -8.14 -17.11
N CYS A 127 -11.32 -7.47 -18.26
CA CYS A 127 -11.82 -8.14 -19.45
C CYS A 127 -10.85 -9.24 -19.95
N GLY A 128 -9.55 -8.97 -19.94
CA GLY A 128 -8.52 -9.95 -20.30
C GLY A 128 -8.52 -11.16 -19.37
N LEU A 129 -8.68 -10.95 -18.06
CA LEU A 129 -8.85 -12.03 -17.08
C LEU A 129 -10.10 -12.86 -17.35
N ILE A 130 -11.24 -12.23 -17.58
CA ILE A 130 -12.51 -12.93 -17.88
C ILE A 130 -12.37 -13.77 -19.15
N GLN A 131 -11.79 -13.22 -20.22
CA GLN A 131 -11.56 -13.93 -21.47
C GLN A 131 -10.67 -15.16 -21.26
N ALA A 132 -9.56 -14.98 -20.53
CA ALA A 132 -8.60 -16.05 -20.31
C ALA A 132 -9.09 -17.13 -19.33
N LEU A 133 -10.02 -16.80 -18.43
CA LEU A 133 -10.71 -17.77 -17.58
C LEU A 133 -11.72 -18.64 -18.35
N ASN A 134 -12.31 -18.08 -19.41
CA ASN A 134 -13.28 -18.78 -20.26
C ASN A 134 -12.64 -19.54 -21.43
N ASP A 135 -11.33 -19.41 -21.64
CA ASP A 135 -10.61 -20.12 -22.70
C ASP A 135 -10.15 -21.51 -22.19
N PRO A 136 -10.69 -22.61 -22.74
CA PRO A 136 -10.36 -23.97 -22.32
C PRO A 136 -8.91 -24.38 -22.63
N ILE A 137 -8.18 -23.62 -23.46
CA ILE A 137 -6.80 -23.90 -23.89
C ILE A 137 -5.78 -23.05 -23.10
N SER A 138 -6.24 -22.13 -22.24
CA SER A 138 -5.38 -21.16 -21.56
C SER A 138 -4.33 -21.81 -20.63
N ARG A 139 -3.11 -21.97 -21.17
CA ARG A 139 -1.95 -22.60 -20.51
C ARG A 139 -1.25 -21.72 -19.48
N SER A 140 -1.59 -20.44 -19.33
CA SER A 140 -0.84 -19.52 -18.45
C SER A 140 -1.64 -19.11 -17.21
N ARG A 141 -2.09 -20.08 -16.41
CA ARG A 141 -2.75 -19.82 -15.11
C ARG A 141 -1.88 -18.95 -14.20
N ASP A 142 -0.56 -19.11 -14.25
CA ASP A 142 0.42 -18.27 -13.55
C ASP A 142 0.23 -16.78 -13.87
N VAL A 143 -0.01 -16.46 -15.15
CA VAL A 143 -0.20 -15.08 -15.58
C VAL A 143 -1.54 -14.51 -15.11
N LEU A 144 -2.57 -15.35 -14.95
CA LEU A 144 -3.84 -14.94 -14.33
C LEU A 144 -3.66 -14.63 -12.85
N ILE A 145 -2.92 -15.49 -12.14
CA ILE A 145 -2.57 -15.28 -10.73
C ILE A 145 -1.79 -13.98 -10.56
N LEU A 146 -0.74 -13.76 -11.36
CA LEU A 146 0.05 -12.53 -11.31
C LEU A 146 -0.78 -11.29 -11.70
N SER A 147 -1.66 -11.41 -12.68
CA SER A 147 -2.55 -10.30 -13.09
C SER A 147 -3.53 -9.94 -11.98
N ALA A 148 -4.14 -10.92 -11.32
CA ALA A 148 -5.04 -10.72 -10.18
C ALA A 148 -4.30 -10.17 -8.96
N PHE A 149 -3.06 -10.63 -8.71
CA PHE A 149 -2.22 -10.12 -7.62
C PHE A 149 -1.88 -8.64 -7.82
N ILE A 150 -1.58 -8.22 -9.06
CA ILE A 150 -1.34 -6.81 -9.38
C ILE A 150 -2.61 -5.96 -9.23
N LEU A 151 -3.79 -6.54 -9.44
CA LEU A 151 -5.06 -5.85 -9.19
C LEU A 151 -5.36 -5.65 -7.70
N ILE A 152 -4.91 -6.54 -6.82
CA ILE A 152 -4.98 -6.33 -5.35
C ILE A 152 -4.19 -5.06 -4.96
N PHE A 153 -2.97 -4.90 -5.50
CA PHE A 153 -2.19 -3.69 -5.29
C PHE A 153 -2.83 -2.44 -5.89
N LEU A 154 -3.52 -2.57 -7.03
CA LEU A 154 -4.27 -1.47 -7.62
C LEU A 154 -5.41 -1.04 -6.70
N ASP A 155 -6.18 -1.98 -6.16
CA ASP A 155 -7.26 -1.69 -5.23
C ASP A 155 -6.77 -1.00 -3.95
N LEU A 156 -5.56 -1.35 -3.49
CA LEU A 156 -4.87 -0.67 -2.38
C LEU A 156 -4.55 0.79 -2.71
N LEU A 157 -4.09 1.09 -3.93
CA LEU A 157 -3.84 2.49 -4.37
C LEU A 157 -5.12 3.28 -4.66
N GLU A 158 -6.26 2.62 -4.83
CA GLU A 158 -7.54 3.28 -5.08
C GLU A 158 -8.24 3.65 -3.77
N SER A 159 -8.95 2.70 -3.16
CA SER A 159 -9.73 2.95 -1.94
C SER A 159 -9.45 1.98 -0.81
N GLY A 160 -8.77 0.86 -1.10
CA GLY A 160 -8.55 -0.24 -0.16
C GLY A 160 -9.82 -1.03 0.20
N ARG A 161 -11.01 -0.64 -0.25
CA ARG A 161 -12.28 -1.25 0.18
C ARG A 161 -12.61 -2.50 -0.61
N ASP A 162 -12.71 -3.64 0.09
CA ASP A 162 -13.34 -4.94 -0.24
C ASP A 162 -13.11 -5.63 -1.60
N GLN A 163 -12.76 -4.92 -2.68
CA GLN A 163 -12.56 -5.46 -4.04
C GLN A 163 -11.41 -6.47 -4.07
N TRP A 164 -10.37 -6.24 -3.26
CA TRP A 164 -9.23 -7.14 -3.13
C TRP A 164 -9.62 -8.56 -2.67
N LYS A 165 -10.70 -8.70 -1.88
CA LYS A 165 -11.19 -10.00 -1.39
C LYS A 165 -11.63 -10.89 -2.56
N SER A 166 -12.24 -10.29 -3.59
CA SER A 166 -12.68 -11.00 -4.81
C SER A 166 -11.48 -11.51 -5.61
N HIS A 167 -10.44 -10.67 -5.77
CA HIS A 167 -9.21 -11.06 -6.43
C HIS A 167 -8.48 -12.18 -5.69
N LEU A 168 -8.37 -12.08 -4.36
CA LEU A 168 -7.76 -13.12 -3.53
C LEU A 168 -8.54 -14.44 -3.59
N GLY A 169 -9.88 -14.38 -3.53
CA GLY A 169 -10.73 -15.56 -3.68
C GLY A 169 -10.55 -16.26 -5.03
N GLY A 170 -10.40 -15.49 -6.11
CA GLY A 170 -10.07 -16.02 -7.44
C GLY A 170 -8.71 -16.71 -7.50
N ILE A 171 -7.67 -16.09 -6.93
CA ILE A 171 -6.31 -16.67 -6.86
C ILE A 171 -6.34 -18.01 -6.12
N LYS A 172 -7.01 -18.09 -4.96
CA LYS A 172 -7.12 -19.33 -4.17
C LYS A 172 -7.71 -20.49 -5.00
N LYS A 173 -8.80 -20.23 -5.73
CA LYS A 173 -9.44 -21.22 -6.61
C LYS A 173 -8.52 -21.67 -7.75
N LEU A 174 -7.81 -20.72 -8.36
CA LEU A 174 -6.86 -21.01 -9.44
C LEU A 174 -5.71 -21.90 -8.95
N VAL A 175 -5.13 -21.58 -7.80
CA VAL A 175 -4.03 -22.35 -7.18
C VAL A 175 -4.49 -23.76 -6.81
N SER A 176 -5.68 -23.92 -6.21
CA SER A 176 -6.21 -25.25 -5.85
C SER A 176 -6.43 -26.19 -7.05
N GLY A 177 -6.54 -25.65 -8.27
CA GLY A 177 -6.72 -26.44 -9.49
C GLY A 177 -5.42 -26.87 -10.19
N MET A 178 -4.23 -26.59 -9.63
CA MET A 178 -2.92 -26.74 -10.29
C MET A 178 -2.21 -28.10 -10.10
N HIS A 179 -2.92 -29.23 -10.18
CA HIS A 179 -2.32 -30.56 -10.04
C HIS A 179 -1.58 -31.09 -11.30
N THR A 180 -0.63 -30.34 -11.86
CA THR A 180 0.28 -30.85 -12.92
C THR A 180 1.76 -30.50 -12.67
N ALA A 181 2.62 -31.52 -12.69
CA ALA A 181 3.94 -31.54 -12.04
C ALA A 181 5.04 -30.61 -12.61
N GLU A 182 4.94 -30.10 -13.85
CA GLU A 182 6.00 -29.26 -14.45
C GLU A 182 5.74 -27.76 -14.31
N THR A 183 4.52 -27.30 -14.60
CA THR A 183 4.11 -25.89 -14.36
C THR A 183 4.04 -25.58 -12.87
N SER A 184 3.68 -26.57 -12.03
CA SER A 184 3.72 -26.45 -10.57
C SER A 184 5.10 -25.98 -10.09
N ARG A 185 6.19 -26.57 -10.58
CA ARG A 185 7.54 -26.28 -10.06
C ARG A 185 8.01 -24.85 -10.29
N HIS A 186 7.69 -24.23 -11.43
CA HIS A 186 8.12 -22.85 -11.71
C HIS A 186 7.27 -21.81 -10.98
N LEU A 187 5.95 -22.01 -10.92
CA LEU A 187 5.09 -21.16 -10.11
C LEU A 187 5.42 -21.32 -8.61
N GLU A 188 5.63 -22.54 -8.13
CA GLU A 188 6.02 -22.84 -6.75
C GLU A 188 7.35 -22.16 -6.40
N ALA A 189 8.36 -22.23 -7.28
CA ALA A 189 9.60 -21.47 -7.11
C ALA A 189 9.38 -19.94 -7.12
N THR A 190 8.44 -19.43 -7.92
CA THR A 190 8.10 -18.00 -7.96
C THR A 190 7.35 -17.56 -6.70
N ILE A 191 6.42 -18.37 -6.22
CA ILE A 191 5.68 -18.16 -4.97
C ILE A 191 6.65 -18.20 -3.80
N GLU A 192 7.54 -19.20 -3.75
CA GLU A 192 8.54 -19.32 -2.69
C GLU A 192 9.53 -18.15 -2.73
N GLY A 193 10.05 -17.78 -3.90
CA GLY A 193 10.91 -16.60 -4.03
C GLY A 193 10.20 -15.29 -3.65
N THR A 194 8.89 -15.20 -3.90
CA THR A 194 8.07 -14.06 -3.45
C THR A 194 7.88 -14.07 -1.94
N ARG A 195 7.63 -15.24 -1.35
CA ARG A 195 7.52 -15.44 0.09
C ARG A 195 8.84 -15.08 0.78
N GLU A 196 9.96 -15.63 0.33
CA GLU A 196 11.30 -15.31 0.83
C GLU A 196 11.59 -13.80 0.76
N PHE A 197 11.24 -13.16 -0.35
CA PHE A 197 11.44 -11.73 -0.50
C PHE A 197 10.58 -10.92 0.49
N ILE A 198 9.28 -11.24 0.61
CA ILE A 198 8.38 -10.58 1.58
C ILE A 198 8.89 -10.79 3.01
N MET A 199 9.29 -12.01 3.35
CA MET A 199 9.88 -12.31 4.65
C MET A 199 11.14 -11.48 4.89
N GLY A 200 12.02 -11.36 3.89
CA GLY A 200 13.18 -10.49 3.96
C GLY A 200 12.83 -9.03 4.22
N GLN A 201 11.76 -8.50 3.61
CA GLN A 201 11.28 -7.14 3.91
C GLN A 201 10.79 -6.99 5.35
N ILE A 202 10.05 -7.98 5.86
CA ILE A 202 9.55 -7.98 7.24
C ILE A 202 10.72 -7.99 8.23
N TYR A 203 11.71 -8.86 8.02
CA TYR A 203 12.89 -8.92 8.89
C TYR A 203 13.69 -7.61 8.87
N LEU A 204 13.90 -7.00 7.70
CA LEU A 204 14.58 -5.72 7.61
C LEU A 204 13.82 -4.60 8.32
N MET A 205 12.49 -4.59 8.23
CA MET A 205 11.65 -3.63 8.95
C MET A 205 11.74 -3.84 10.47
N LEU A 206 11.69 -5.09 10.93
CA LEU A 206 11.84 -5.43 12.34
C LEU A 206 13.23 -5.06 12.88
N ASP A 207 14.29 -5.36 12.14
CA ASP A 207 15.67 -5.01 12.50
C ASP A 207 15.89 -3.50 12.54
N SER A 208 15.37 -2.77 11.53
CA SER A 208 15.40 -1.30 11.52
C SER A 208 14.60 -0.69 12.68
N THR A 209 13.48 -1.30 13.05
CA THR A 209 12.68 -0.84 14.20
C THR A 209 13.42 -1.11 15.51
N MET A 210 14.04 -2.28 15.64
CA MET A 210 14.79 -2.68 16.82
C MET A 210 16.02 -1.79 17.05
N SER A 211 16.73 -1.44 15.97
CA SER A 211 17.89 -0.54 15.98
C SER A 211 17.56 0.95 16.02
N PHE A 212 16.28 1.33 15.93
CA PHE A 212 15.86 2.73 15.99
C PHE A 212 16.21 3.36 17.36
N ASP A 213 17.01 4.42 17.34
CA ASP A 213 17.42 5.16 18.53
C ASP A 213 16.43 6.29 18.83
N CYS A 214 15.53 6.03 19.78
CA CYS A 214 14.51 6.99 20.22
C CYS A 214 15.14 8.29 20.75
N HIS A 215 16.23 8.19 21.51
CA HIS A 215 16.88 9.35 22.11
C HIS A 215 17.51 10.23 21.03
N ASN A 216 18.27 9.63 20.12
CA ASN A 216 18.89 10.37 19.03
C ASN A 216 17.82 11.07 18.17
N TRP A 217 16.74 10.36 17.80
CA TRP A 217 15.63 10.94 17.05
C TRP A 217 15.03 12.19 17.73
N VAL A 218 14.75 12.13 19.03
CA VAL A 218 14.19 13.28 19.77
C VAL A 218 15.16 14.45 19.77
N THR A 219 16.44 14.20 20.07
CA THR A 219 17.44 15.29 20.15
C THR A 219 17.66 15.97 18.80
N GLU A 220 17.67 15.22 17.70
CA GLU A 220 17.78 15.77 16.34
C GLU A 220 16.53 16.56 15.94
N THR A 221 15.34 16.02 16.22
CA THR A 221 14.06 16.64 15.87
C THR A 221 13.87 17.99 16.57
N LEU A 222 14.19 18.05 17.87
CA LEU A 222 14.09 19.29 18.65
C LEU A 222 15.17 20.31 18.22
N ARG A 223 16.38 19.86 17.91
CA ARG A 223 17.45 20.72 17.38
C ARG A 223 17.05 21.37 16.05
N ALA A 224 16.42 20.60 15.15
CA ALA A 224 15.94 21.11 13.86
C ALA A 224 14.80 22.12 14.01
N SER A 225 13.96 21.98 15.05
CA SER A 225 12.77 22.81 15.25
C SER A 225 13.06 24.20 15.87
N SER A 226 14.31 24.52 16.19
CA SER A 226 14.72 25.79 16.86
C SER A 226 14.01 26.07 18.20
N THR A 227 13.36 25.07 18.79
CA THR A 227 12.67 25.16 20.08
C THR A 227 13.68 24.97 21.21
N THR A 228 13.62 25.78 22.27
CA THR A 228 14.42 25.56 23.48
C THR A 228 14.01 24.25 24.15
N SER A 229 14.87 23.24 24.07
CA SER A 229 14.64 21.91 24.64
C SER A 229 14.75 21.94 26.17
N THR A 230 13.72 21.49 26.88
CA THR A 230 13.85 21.14 28.31
C THR A 230 14.12 19.64 28.42
N THR A 231 14.88 19.22 29.45
CA THR A 231 15.16 17.80 29.71
C THR A 231 13.87 16.99 29.85
N ARG A 232 12.82 17.57 30.44
CA ARG A 232 11.50 16.94 30.59
C ARG A 232 10.84 16.68 29.24
N ASN A 233 10.87 17.64 28.31
CA ASN A 233 10.28 17.46 26.97
C ASN A 233 11.01 16.37 26.17
N ILE A 234 12.33 16.25 26.33
CA ILE A 234 13.12 15.19 25.67
C ILE A 234 12.69 13.83 26.19
N GLN A 235 12.64 13.65 27.52
CA GLN A 235 12.25 12.38 28.14
C GLN A 235 10.82 11.97 27.77
N SER A 236 9.85 12.88 27.86
CA SER A 236 8.46 12.59 27.49
C SER A 236 8.32 12.09 26.04
N LEU A 237 9.01 12.73 25.09
CA LEU A 237 8.99 12.33 23.67
C LEU A 237 9.76 11.01 23.42
N GLU A 238 10.81 10.75 24.19
CA GLU A 238 11.57 9.50 24.13
C GLU A 238 10.70 8.32 24.58
N HIS A 239 9.97 8.47 25.70
CA HIS A 239 8.98 7.49 26.16
C HIS A 239 7.89 7.24 25.12
N LEU A 240 7.39 8.30 24.46
CA LEU A 240 6.41 8.17 23.38
C LEU A 240 6.98 7.35 22.21
N ALA A 241 8.18 7.67 21.75
CA ALA A 241 8.84 6.93 20.68
C ALA A 241 9.09 5.46 21.08
N GLN A 242 9.48 5.22 22.33
CA GLN A 242 9.70 3.87 22.85
C GLN A 242 8.41 3.04 22.90
N ALA A 243 7.28 3.64 23.28
CA ALA A 243 5.98 2.97 23.25
C ALA A 243 5.60 2.51 21.82
N TYR A 244 5.77 3.39 20.82
CA TYR A 244 5.52 3.06 19.42
C TYR A 244 6.49 2.02 18.88
N LYS A 245 7.77 2.09 19.25
CA LYS A 245 8.79 1.09 18.90
C LYS A 245 8.41 -0.29 19.42
N SER A 246 8.08 -0.40 20.71
CA SER A 246 7.68 -1.67 21.33
C SER A 246 6.41 -2.24 20.71
N ALA A 247 5.38 -1.41 20.50
CA ALA A 247 4.12 -1.85 19.87
C ALA A 247 4.33 -2.32 18.42
N THR A 248 5.17 -1.62 17.66
CA THR A 248 5.53 -2.00 16.28
C THR A 248 6.25 -3.35 16.23
N LEU A 249 7.19 -3.57 17.14
CA LEU A 249 7.89 -4.84 17.26
C LEU A 249 6.94 -5.98 17.65
N ILE A 250 6.03 -5.76 18.60
CA ILE A 250 5.02 -6.78 18.98
C ILE A 250 4.17 -7.16 17.78
N TYR A 251 3.58 -6.18 17.11
CA TYR A 251 2.73 -6.41 15.94
C TYR A 251 3.50 -7.12 14.82
N GLY A 252 4.70 -6.62 14.49
CA GLY A 252 5.51 -7.16 13.40
C GLY A 252 5.99 -8.58 13.66
N TRP A 253 6.41 -8.92 14.89
CA TRP A 253 6.78 -10.28 15.24
C TRP A 253 5.60 -11.23 15.19
N ARG A 254 4.39 -10.83 15.61
CA ARG A 254 3.19 -11.67 15.49
C ARG A 254 2.77 -11.91 14.04
N VAL A 255 2.99 -10.95 13.14
CA VAL A 255 2.85 -11.18 11.69
C VAL A 255 3.90 -12.18 11.21
N CYS A 256 5.17 -12.02 11.60
CA CYS A 256 6.29 -12.87 11.19
C CYS A 256 6.13 -14.33 11.66
N ASP A 257 5.81 -14.53 12.92
CA ASP A 257 5.52 -15.81 13.56
C ASP A 257 4.45 -16.59 12.78
N ARG A 258 3.40 -15.89 12.34
CA ARG A 258 2.33 -16.52 11.55
C ARG A 258 2.77 -16.95 10.15
N LEU A 259 3.66 -16.21 9.52
CA LEU A 259 4.17 -16.55 8.18
C LEU A 259 5.21 -17.67 8.22
N THR A 260 5.88 -17.84 9.35
CA THR A 260 6.95 -18.83 9.56
C THR A 260 6.49 -20.08 10.31
N GLY A 261 5.40 -19.99 11.08
CA GLY A 261 5.01 -21.01 12.05
C GLY A 261 5.83 -20.96 13.35
N ASN A 262 6.66 -19.94 13.54
CA ASN A 262 7.44 -19.76 14.76
C ASN A 262 6.59 -19.10 15.86
N GLU A 263 7.11 -19.13 17.09
CA GLU A 263 6.54 -18.41 18.23
C GLU A 263 7.64 -17.64 18.95
N THR A 264 7.67 -16.33 18.73
CA THR A 264 8.64 -15.44 19.37
C THR A 264 8.13 -15.07 20.76
N PRO A 265 8.92 -15.25 21.83
CA PRO A 265 8.55 -14.79 23.17
C PRO A 265 8.60 -13.26 23.22
N LEU A 266 7.49 -12.62 23.61
CA LEU A 266 7.34 -11.15 23.62
C LEU A 266 7.02 -10.58 25.01
N ASP A 267 7.03 -11.39 26.06
CA ASP A 267 6.60 -10.98 27.41
C ASP A 267 7.37 -9.77 27.94
N ASP A 268 8.69 -9.74 27.74
CA ASP A 268 9.53 -8.62 28.19
C ASP A 268 9.22 -7.33 27.42
N LEU A 269 8.87 -7.46 26.14
CA LEU A 269 8.50 -6.33 25.28
C LEU A 269 7.13 -5.76 25.67
N VAL A 270 6.17 -6.63 26.00
CA VAL A 270 4.86 -6.24 26.54
C VAL A 270 5.04 -5.54 27.89
N LYS A 271 5.84 -6.10 28.80
CA LYS A 271 6.13 -5.49 30.11
C LYS A 271 6.76 -4.11 29.94
N ALA A 272 7.74 -3.96 29.06
CA ALA A 272 8.34 -2.67 28.74
C ALA A 272 7.29 -1.68 28.23
N LEU A 273 6.43 -2.09 27.29
CA LEU A 273 5.38 -1.23 26.75
C LEU A 273 4.35 -0.79 27.82
N VAL A 274 3.96 -1.69 28.72
CA VAL A 274 3.07 -1.35 29.85
C VAL A 274 3.72 -0.32 30.77
N VAL A 275 5.02 -0.43 31.05
CA VAL A 275 5.78 0.55 31.87
C VAL A 275 5.87 1.91 31.17
N GLU A 276 6.10 1.93 29.86
CA GLU A 276 6.13 3.17 29.07
C GLU A 276 4.76 3.87 29.07
N ALA A 277 3.68 3.10 28.89
CA ALA A 277 2.32 3.64 28.92
C ALA A 277 1.96 4.28 30.28
N GLU A 278 2.38 3.65 31.39
CA GLU A 278 2.20 4.19 32.74
C GLU A 278 3.00 5.48 32.96
N THR A 279 4.21 5.54 32.42
CA THR A 279 5.06 6.75 32.48
C THR A 279 4.41 7.90 31.71
N LEU A 280 3.91 7.62 30.51
CA LEU A 280 3.22 8.61 29.66
C LEU A 280 1.88 9.08 30.23
N ARG A 281 1.23 8.28 31.08
CA ARG A 281 -0.02 8.65 31.76
C ARG A 281 0.09 9.94 32.59
N ARG A 282 1.30 10.32 33.00
CA ARG A 282 1.58 11.57 33.73
C ARG A 282 1.65 12.81 32.83
N ASP A 283 1.68 12.62 31.52
CA ASP A 283 1.73 13.68 30.50
C ASP A 283 0.44 13.67 29.69
N GLU A 284 -0.55 14.47 30.10
CA GLU A 284 -1.87 14.53 29.48
C GLU A 284 -1.85 14.86 27.98
N ALA A 285 -0.79 15.53 27.49
CA ALA A 285 -0.67 15.86 26.08
C ALA A 285 -0.26 14.64 25.26
N LEU A 286 0.79 13.93 25.71
CA LEU A 286 1.32 12.78 24.96
C LEU A 286 0.55 11.49 25.20
N PHE A 287 -0.10 11.35 26.36
CA PHE A 287 -0.92 10.16 26.65
C PHE A 287 -2.05 9.97 25.62
N LYS A 288 -2.56 11.06 25.05
CA LYS A 288 -3.59 11.04 24.00
C LYS A 288 -3.11 10.47 22.67
N CYS A 289 -1.80 10.26 22.53
CA CYS A 289 -1.17 9.75 21.32
C CYS A 289 -0.85 8.25 21.39
N ILE A 290 -1.23 7.53 22.45
CA ILE A 290 -0.83 6.12 22.64
C ILE A 290 -1.97 5.10 22.61
N LEU A 291 -3.11 5.42 21.99
CA LEU A 291 -4.22 4.47 21.88
C LEU A 291 -3.79 3.17 21.18
N TRP A 292 -3.11 3.29 20.04
CA TRP A 292 -2.64 2.11 19.29
C TRP A 292 -1.61 1.29 20.10
N PRO A 293 -0.54 1.87 20.68
CA PRO A 293 0.35 1.12 21.58
C PRO A 293 -0.36 0.41 22.73
N LEU A 294 -1.31 1.06 23.40
CA LEU A 294 -2.12 0.45 24.47
C LEU A 294 -2.93 -0.75 23.95
N PHE A 295 -3.53 -0.61 22.78
CA PHE A 295 -4.32 -1.66 22.16
C PHE A 295 -3.46 -2.88 21.80
N ILE A 296 -2.28 -2.67 21.20
CA ILE A 296 -1.33 -3.75 20.89
C ILE A 296 -0.85 -4.45 22.16
N ALA A 297 -0.49 -3.69 23.21
CA ALA A 297 -0.12 -4.26 24.49
C ALA A 297 -1.25 -5.12 25.08
N GLY A 298 -2.49 -4.65 25.00
CA GLY A 298 -3.66 -5.37 25.49
C GLY A 298 -3.93 -6.68 24.75
N LEU A 299 -3.76 -6.70 23.43
CA LEU A 299 -3.96 -7.91 22.61
C LEU A 299 -2.91 -8.97 22.90
N GLU A 300 -1.67 -8.56 23.18
CA GLU A 300 -0.56 -9.47 23.47
C GLU A 300 -0.48 -9.88 24.96
N SER A 301 -1.12 -9.13 25.85
CA SER A 301 -1.09 -9.40 27.30
C SER A 301 -1.71 -10.76 27.63
N GLN A 302 -0.91 -11.65 28.21
CA GLN A 302 -1.38 -12.95 28.69
C GLN A 302 -1.79 -12.89 30.17
N GLU A 303 -1.05 -12.14 30.98
CA GLU A 303 -1.27 -12.04 32.43
C GLU A 303 -2.46 -11.15 32.78
N GLN A 304 -3.27 -11.57 33.76
CA GLN A 304 -4.42 -10.78 34.23
C GLN A 304 -4.02 -9.41 34.80
N SER A 305 -2.82 -9.31 35.39
CA SER A 305 -2.22 -8.08 35.91
C SER A 305 -2.01 -7.03 34.80
N GLN A 306 -1.46 -7.46 33.65
CA GLN A 306 -1.21 -6.62 32.48
C GLN A 306 -2.54 -6.18 31.84
N LYS A 307 -3.47 -7.10 31.64
CA LYS A 307 -4.83 -6.81 31.12
C LYS A 307 -5.54 -5.76 31.96
N SER A 308 -5.44 -5.87 33.29
CA SER A 308 -6.03 -4.90 34.23
C SER A 308 -5.35 -3.52 34.14
N HIS A 309 -4.03 -3.47 34.00
CA HIS A 309 -3.31 -2.20 33.81
C HIS A 309 -3.70 -1.50 32.50
N ILE A 310 -3.76 -2.24 31.40
CA ILE A 310 -4.18 -1.69 30.10
C ILE A 310 -5.61 -1.16 30.16
N ARG A 311 -6.53 -1.89 30.81
CA ARG A 311 -7.90 -1.41 31.04
C ARG A 311 -7.92 -0.07 31.78
N ASN A 312 -7.19 0.04 32.88
CA ASN A 312 -7.11 1.29 33.65
C ASN A 312 -6.53 2.46 32.83
N CYS A 313 -5.55 2.19 31.97
CA CYS A 313 -5.00 3.17 31.05
C CYS A 313 -6.06 3.63 30.04
N LEU A 314 -6.80 2.70 29.42
CA LEU A 314 -7.86 3.03 28.47
C LEU A 314 -9.03 3.78 29.12
N GLU A 315 -9.39 3.46 30.36
CA GLU A 315 -10.39 4.22 31.12
C GLU A 315 -9.95 5.67 31.36
N SER A 316 -8.68 5.86 31.74
CA SER A 316 -8.07 7.19 31.87
C SER A 316 -8.04 7.91 30.52
N PHE A 317 -7.71 7.22 29.44
CA PHE A 317 -7.67 7.78 28.09
C PHE A 317 -9.07 8.24 27.66
N TRP A 318 -10.11 7.42 27.89
CA TRP A 318 -11.49 7.81 27.66
C TRP A 318 -11.88 9.03 28.50
N PHE A 319 -11.49 9.05 29.78
CA PHE A 319 -11.81 10.17 30.65
C PHE A 319 -11.26 11.49 30.10
N GLU A 320 -10.02 11.50 29.60
CA GLU A 320 -9.33 12.67 29.07
C GLU A 320 -9.80 13.09 27.67
N THR A 321 -10.14 12.13 26.80
CA THR A 321 -10.37 12.40 25.36
C THR A 321 -11.84 12.38 24.96
N LYS A 322 -12.67 11.60 25.66
CA LYS A 322 -14.05 11.26 25.26
C LYS A 322 -14.15 10.67 23.84
N CYS A 323 -13.08 10.09 23.33
CA CYS A 323 -13.06 9.52 22.00
C CYS A 323 -13.67 8.10 21.99
N ILE A 324 -14.68 7.89 21.13
CA ILE A 324 -15.40 6.61 21.05
C ILE A 324 -14.52 5.44 20.62
N ASN A 325 -13.42 5.72 19.90
CA ASN A 325 -12.44 4.71 19.50
C ASN A 325 -11.83 3.97 20.71
N VAL A 326 -11.77 4.60 21.88
CA VAL A 326 -11.32 3.97 23.13
C VAL A 326 -12.31 2.90 23.60
N ILE A 327 -13.61 3.20 23.54
CA ILE A 327 -14.67 2.24 23.91
C ILE A 327 -14.63 1.03 22.97
N ASN A 328 -14.41 1.28 21.68
CA ASN A 328 -14.24 0.22 20.69
C ASN A 328 -13.01 -0.64 21.01
N ALA A 329 -11.87 -0.01 21.33
CA ALA A 329 -10.65 -0.71 21.72
C ALA A 329 -10.87 -1.62 22.95
N VAL A 330 -11.47 -1.08 24.02
CA VAL A 330 -11.80 -1.85 25.24
C VAL A 330 -12.72 -3.02 24.91
N THR A 331 -13.80 -2.77 24.16
CA THR A 331 -14.77 -3.81 23.79
C THR A 331 -14.11 -4.95 23.02
N ILE A 332 -13.19 -4.63 22.11
CA ILE A 332 -12.45 -5.63 21.34
C ILE A 332 -11.52 -6.42 22.27
N LEU A 333 -10.73 -5.74 23.10
CA LEU A 333 -9.82 -6.39 24.06
C LEU A 333 -10.57 -7.34 24.99
N GLU A 334 -11.73 -6.94 25.50
CA GLU A 334 -12.53 -7.80 26.37
C GLU A 334 -13.00 -9.08 25.68
N ARG A 335 -13.34 -9.01 24.39
CA ARG A 335 -13.64 -10.21 23.60
C ARG A 335 -12.43 -11.13 23.47
N PHE A 336 -11.24 -10.57 23.30
CA PHE A 336 -10.00 -11.36 23.21
C PHE A 336 -9.54 -11.92 24.56
N TRP A 337 -9.94 -11.31 25.67
CA TRP A 337 -9.56 -11.73 27.01
C TRP A 337 -10.46 -12.82 27.61
N VAL A 338 -11.64 -13.06 27.04
CA VAL A 338 -12.53 -14.19 27.42
C VAL A 338 -11.95 -15.51 26.90
N ASP A 339 -11.97 -16.53 27.77
CA ASP A 339 -11.28 -17.82 27.70
C ASP A 339 -11.16 -18.46 26.29
N PRO A 340 -9.93 -18.79 25.82
CA PRO A 340 -9.67 -19.36 24.49
C PRO A 340 -10.22 -20.77 24.24
N SER A 341 -10.78 -21.44 25.25
CA SER A 341 -11.26 -22.83 25.18
C SER A 341 -12.52 -23.08 24.33
N ASN A 342 -13.21 -22.04 23.85
CA ASN A 342 -14.39 -22.15 22.97
C ASN A 342 -14.11 -21.80 21.49
N VAL A 343 -12.85 -21.62 21.09
CA VAL A 343 -12.48 -21.34 19.70
C VAL A 343 -11.87 -22.60 19.08
N GLU A 344 -12.71 -23.43 18.44
CA GLU A 344 -12.34 -24.69 17.77
C GLU A 344 -11.40 -24.52 16.54
N ASP A 345 -10.83 -23.34 16.33
CA ASP A 345 -10.04 -23.02 15.13
C ASP A 345 -8.58 -22.73 15.50
N ASP A 346 -7.66 -23.42 14.81
CA ASP A 346 -6.19 -23.41 14.94
C ASP A 346 -5.54 -22.04 14.60
N SER A 347 -6.36 -20.98 14.54
CA SER A 347 -6.04 -19.61 14.12
C SER A 347 -5.67 -18.68 15.31
N SER A 348 -5.09 -19.24 16.37
CA SER A 348 -4.90 -18.66 17.72
C SER A 348 -4.31 -17.23 17.87
N SER A 349 -3.78 -16.59 16.83
CA SER A 349 -3.18 -15.23 16.94
C SER A 349 -4.21 -14.16 16.67
N TRP A 350 -4.25 -13.18 17.55
CA TRP A 350 -5.12 -12.02 17.44
C TRP A 350 -4.90 -11.23 16.13
N VAL A 351 -3.69 -11.29 15.53
CA VAL A 351 -3.34 -10.47 14.37
C VAL A 351 -4.19 -10.74 13.12
N PHE A 352 -4.64 -11.99 12.92
CA PHE A 352 -5.54 -12.35 11.81
C PHE A 352 -7.02 -12.29 12.21
N ARG A 353 -7.36 -12.61 13.46
CA ARG A 353 -8.73 -12.48 13.99
C ARG A 353 -9.21 -11.04 13.95
N MET A 354 -8.32 -10.07 14.17
CA MET A 354 -8.61 -8.64 14.03
C MET A 354 -9.17 -8.28 12.65
N GLY A 355 -8.68 -8.89 11.57
CA GLY A 355 -9.18 -8.64 10.20
C GLY A 355 -10.52 -9.29 9.87
N GLN A 356 -11.03 -10.15 10.77
CA GLN A 356 -12.33 -10.83 10.64
C GLN A 356 -13.41 -10.17 11.49
N LEU A 357 -13.05 -9.26 12.40
CA LEU A 357 -14.01 -8.48 13.17
C LEU A 357 -14.80 -7.57 12.23
N GLU A 358 -16.13 -7.58 12.36
CA GLU A 358 -16.98 -6.64 11.64
C GLU A 358 -16.68 -5.20 12.13
N GLY A 359 -16.50 -4.28 11.17
CA GLY A 359 -16.30 -2.85 11.42
C GLY A 359 -14.96 -2.29 10.92
N ASP A 360 -14.99 -1.09 10.34
CA ASP A 360 -13.80 -0.31 10.00
C ASP A 360 -13.31 0.44 11.25
N TRP A 361 -12.48 -0.21 12.08
CA TRP A 361 -12.01 0.36 13.34
C TRP A 361 -10.78 1.25 13.13
N LEU A 362 -10.92 2.53 13.45
CA LEU A 362 -9.79 3.46 13.50
C LEU A 362 -9.24 3.51 14.93
N LEU A 363 -8.12 2.84 15.14
CA LEU A 363 -7.40 2.76 16.42
C LEU A 363 -6.04 3.43 16.26
N ILE A 364 -6.02 4.72 15.91
CA ILE A 364 -4.81 5.57 15.85
C ILE A 364 -4.86 6.64 16.92
#